data_AF-A0A2V5QZN8-F1
#
_entry.id   AF-A0A2V5QZN8-F1
#
_cell.length_a   1.000
_cell.length_b   1.000
_cell.length_c   1.000
_cell.angle_alpha   90.00
_cell.angle_beta   90.00
_cell.angle_gamma   90.00
#
_symmetry.space_group_name_H-M   'P 1'
#
loop_
_entity.id
_entity.type
_entity.pdbx_description
1 polymer ?
#
loop_
_entity_poly.entity_id
_entity_poly.type
_entity_poly.pdbx_seq_one_letter_code
_entity_poly.pdbx_strand_id
1 'polypeptide(L)' 'AITTCMGNVGARTIAEFQQTEIIIAPSIRTEGKLFQTVQSVGMGTS' A
#
# COMPACT_ATOMS: atom_id res chain seq x y z
N ALA A 1 -5.84 11.30 4.28
CA ALA A 1 -5.11 10.05 3.97
C ALA A 1 -3.66 10.11 4.43
N ILE A 2 -2.84 11.05 3.96
CA ILE A 2 -1.41 11.16 4.33
C ILE A 2 -1.20 11.20 5.86
N THR A 3 -1.93 12.05 6.59
CA THR A 3 -1.82 12.13 8.07
C THR A 3 -2.07 10.80 8.77
N THR A 4 -3.00 9.99 8.25
CA THR A 4 -3.27 8.63 8.76
C THR A 4 -2.09 7.71 8.50
N CYS A 5 -1.50 7.75 7.29
CA CYS A 5 -0.31 6.98 6.94
C CYS A 5 0.90 7.39 7.79
N MET A 6 1.09 8.69 8.03
CA MET A 6 2.12 9.23 8.92
C MET A 6 1.98 8.68 10.34
N GLY A 7 0.76 8.55 10.85
CA GLY A 7 0.49 7.92 12.15
C GLY A 7 0.92 6.46 12.23
N ASN A 8 0.74 5.68 11.16
CA ASN A 8 1.12 4.25 11.12
C ASN A 8 2.63 4.03 11.22
N VAL A 9 3.44 4.98 10.75
CA VAL A 9 4.91 4.87 10.74
C VAL A 9 5.57 5.78 11.77
N GLY A 10 4.78 6.47 12.61
CA GLY A 10 5.29 7.36 13.66
C GLY A 10 5.91 8.67 13.15
N ALA A 11 5.63 9.08 11.92
CA ALA A 11 6.13 10.34 11.36
C ALA A 11 5.28 11.53 11.83
N ARG A 12 5.91 12.56 12.39
CA ARG A 12 5.26 13.80 12.83
C ARG A 12 5.29 14.89 11.77
N THR A 13 6.25 14.83 10.85
CA THR A 13 6.36 15.76 9.72
C THR A 13 6.43 15.03 8.38
N ILE A 14 6.14 15.75 7.29
CA ILE A 14 6.27 15.19 5.94
C ILE A 14 7.72 14.82 5.62
N ALA A 15 8.69 15.58 6.13
CA ALA A 15 10.11 15.27 5.96
C ALA A 15 10.46 13.93 6.62
N GLU A 16 10.02 13.70 7.87
CA GLU A 16 10.20 12.41 8.56
C GLU A 16 9.51 11.26 7.81
N PHE A 17 8.30 11.50 7.29
CA PHE A 17 7.57 10.51 6.50
C PHE A 17 8.31 10.10 5.22
N GLN A 18 8.93 11.07 4.54
CA GLN A 18 9.72 10.82 3.33
C GLN A 18 11.02 10.04 3.59
N GLN A 19 11.55 10.09 4.82
CA GLN A 19 12.74 9.33 5.23
C GLN A 19 12.39 7.94 5.78
N THR A 20 11.11 7.60 5.88
CA THR A 20 10.69 6.28 6.39
C THR A 20 11.12 5.19 5.43
N GLU A 21 11.78 4.15 5.96
CA GLU A 21 12.18 2.99 5.18
C GLU A 21 11.00 2.09 4.84
N ILE A 22 10.94 1.61 3.59
CA ILE A 22 9.89 0.73 3.11
C ILE A 22 10.53 -0.51 2.51
N ILE A 23 10.11 -1.67 3.02
CA ILE A 23 10.49 -2.97 2.45
C ILE A 23 9.43 -3.37 1.43
N ILE A 24 9.82 -3.50 0.16
CA ILE A 24 8.93 -3.93 -0.91
C ILE A 24 9.20 -5.40 -1.22
N ALA A 25 8.26 -6.28 -0.85
CA ALA A 25 8.34 -7.68 -1.21
C ALA A 25 8.19 -7.87 -2.74
N PRO A 26 8.93 -8.79 -3.38
CA PRO A 26 8.78 -9.08 -4.81
C PRO A 26 7.35 -9.48 -5.21
N SER A 27 6.64 -10.15 -4.31
CA SER A 27 5.26 -10.64 -4.49
C SER A 27 4.18 -9.57 -4.36
N ILE A 28 4.51 -8.33 -3.96
CA ILE A 28 3.55 -7.24 -3.71
C ILE A 28 2.62 -6.99 -4.91
N ARG A 29 3.11 -7.24 -6.14
CA ARG A 29 2.35 -7.07 -7.39
C ARG A 29 1.16 -8.01 -7.50
N THR A 30 1.26 -9.19 -6.89
CA THR A 30 0.25 -10.25 -6.94
C THR A 30 -0.49 -10.42 -5.63
N GLU A 31 -0.08 -9.70 -4.58
CA GLU A 31 -0.73 -9.76 -3.27
C GLU A 31 -2.19 -9.30 -3.36
N GLY A 32 -3.10 -10.15 -2.91
CA GLY A 32 -4.54 -9.89 -3.00
C GLY A 32 -5.15 -10.01 -4.40
N LYS A 33 -4.36 -10.16 -5.46
CA LYS A 33 -4.89 -10.33 -6.84
C LYS A 33 -5.64 -11.63 -7.01
N LEU A 34 -5.18 -12.73 -6.42
CA LEU A 34 -5.90 -14.00 -6.43
C LEU A 34 -7.31 -13.84 -5.82
N PHE A 35 -7.41 -13.18 -4.67
CA PHE A 35 -8.69 -12.93 -4.01
C PHE A 35 -9.57 -11.96 -4.81
N GLN A 36 -9.00 -10.93 -5.45
CA GLN A 36 -9.71 -10.05 -6.38
C GLN A 36 -10.26 -10.81 -7.59
N THR A 37 -9.47 -11.71 -8.19
CA THR A 37 -9.89 -12.54 -9.32
C THR A 37 -10.99 -13.52 -8.91
N VAL A 38 -10.84 -14.21 -7.77
CA VAL A 38 -11.84 -15.15 -7.24
C VAL A 38 -13.17 -14.45 -6.95
N GLN A 39 -13.11 -13.23 -6.42
CA GLN A 39 -14.31 -12.44 -6.11
C GLN A 39 -14.82 -11.61 -7.30
N SER A 40 -14.13 -11.65 -8.46
CA SER A 40 -14.44 -10.83 -9.64
C SER A 40 -14.61 -9.33 -9.36
N VAL A 41 -13.87 -8.80 -8.38
CA VAL A 41 -13.91 -7.38 -7.99
C VAL A 41 -12.63 -6.67 -8.43
N GLY A 42 -12.75 -5.41 -8.87
CA GLY A 42 -11.57 -4.57 -9.20
C GLY A 42 -10.77 -5.01 -10.44
N MET A 43 -11.29 -5.95 -11.22
CA MET A 43 -10.77 -6.36 -12.52
C MET A 43 -11.33 -5.41 -13.56
N GLY A 44 -10.71 -4.23 -13.74
CA GLY A 44 -11.16 -3.25 -14.73
C GLY A 44 -11.36 -3.90 -16.09
N THR A 45 -12.60 -3.97 -16.54
CA THR A 45 -12.98 -4.46 -17.87
C THR A 45 -12.56 -3.42 -18.91
N SER A 46 -11.72 -3.82 -19.87
CA SER A 46 -11.76 -3.23 -21.21
C SER A 46 -12.80 -3.96 -22.05
#